data_AF-A0A174YWD3-F1
#
_entry.id   AF-A0A174YWD3-F1
#
_cell.length_a   1.000
_cell.length_b   1.000
_cell.length_c   1.000
_cell.angle_alpha   90.00
_cell.angle_beta   90.00
_cell.angle_gamma   90.00
#
_symmetry.space_group_name_H-M   'P 1'
#
loop_
_entity.id
_entity.type
_entity.pdbx_description
1 polymer ?
#
loop_
_entity_poly.entity_id
_entity_poly.type
_entity_poly.pdbx_seq_one_letter_code
_entity_poly.pdbx_strand_id
1 'polypeptide(L)'
;MIAEIITIVIMNLMLKDALSYLSYDSPIIAFLAVTLFLILKDFKFNEYNWLWEIDRLCFCVYLIHPVFINFMYKFIKITPLNIKIIPIGIVMFFLIFVIVSFMSSWILNKIPILRKNVL
;
A
#
# COMPACT_ATOMS: atom_id res chain seq x y z
N MET A 1 -1.61 6.87 -18.37
CA MET A 1 -0.41 7.27 -17.61
C MET A 1 0.10 8.67 -17.95
N ILE A 2 0.77 8.95 -19.09
CA ILE A 2 1.30 10.31 -19.38
C ILE A 2 0.16 11.36 -19.46
N ALA A 3 -0.95 11.03 -20.13
CA ALA A 3 -2.12 11.90 -20.21
C ALA A 3 -2.79 12.16 -18.84
N GLU A 4 -2.79 11.19 -17.93
CA GLU A 4 -3.35 11.34 -16.57
C GLU A 4 -2.47 12.22 -15.69
N ILE A 5 -1.14 12.11 -15.82
CA ILE A 5 -0.20 13.00 -15.13
C ILE A 5 -0.40 14.43 -15.63
N ILE A 6 -0.56 14.61 -16.94
CA ILE A 6 -0.82 15.92 -17.55
C ILE A 6 -2.16 16.50 -17.08
N THR A 7 -3.24 15.71 -17.01
CA THR A 7 -4.53 16.21 -16.51
C THR A 7 -4.47 16.60 -15.03
N ILE A 8 -3.78 15.83 -14.19
CA ILE A 8 -3.56 16.18 -12.77
C ILE A 8 -2.76 17.49 -12.65
N VAL A 9 -1.68 17.62 -13.43
CA VAL A 9 -0.82 18.82 -13.41
C VAL A 9 -1.59 20.05 -13.90
N ILE A 10 -2.37 19.94 -14.98
CA ILE A 10 -3.20 21.04 -15.50
C ILE A 10 -4.27 21.43 -14.47
N MET A 11 -4.94 20.45 -13.83
CA MET A 11 -5.93 20.75 -12.79
C MET A 11 -5.29 21.51 -11.62
N ASN A 12 -4.10 21.08 -11.17
CA ASN A 12 -3.39 21.73 -10.07
C ASN A 12 -2.88 23.14 -10.41
N LEU A 13 -2.58 23.41 -11.69
CA LEU A 13 -2.14 24.73 -12.15
C LEU A 13 -3.30 25.70 -12.42
N MET A 14 -4.46 25.20 -12.86
CA MET A 14 -5.59 26.02 -13.31
C MET A 14 -6.67 26.22 -12.23
N LEU A 15 -6.82 25.28 -11.29
CA LEU A 15 -7.84 25.35 -10.23
C LEU A 15 -7.20 25.60 -8.87
N LYS A 16 -7.61 26.68 -8.20
CA LYS A 16 -7.19 26.99 -6.83
C LYS A 16 -7.62 25.92 -5.82
N ASP A 17 -8.71 25.21 -6.09
CA ASP A 17 -9.27 24.15 -5.25
C ASP A 17 -9.11 22.76 -5.90
N ALA A 18 -8.02 22.52 -6.63
CA ALA A 18 -7.76 21.22 -7.26
C ALA A 18 -7.81 20.05 -6.25
N LEU A 19 -7.50 20.31 -4.98
CA LEU A 19 -7.53 19.32 -3.90
C LEU A 19 -8.94 18.75 -3.62
N SER A 20 -10.00 19.55 -3.79
CA SER A 20 -11.38 19.10 -3.60
C SER A 20 -11.91 18.30 -4.78
N TYR A 21 -11.31 18.45 -5.96
CA TYR A 21 -11.61 17.63 -7.13
C TYR A 21 -10.80 16.33 -7.17
N LEU A 22 -9.68 16.29 -6.44
CA LEU A 22 -8.81 15.14 -6.22
C LEU A 22 -9.05 14.46 -4.85
N SER A 23 -10.18 14.75 -4.21
CA SER A 23 -10.60 14.07 -2.99
C SER A 23 -11.22 12.70 -3.32
N TYR A 24 -11.09 11.73 -2.40
CA TYR A 24 -11.50 10.34 -2.59
C TYR A 24 -12.98 10.13 -2.97
N ASP A 25 -13.83 11.10 -2.69
CA ASP A 25 -15.26 11.16 -2.98
C ASP A 25 -15.60 11.79 -4.35
N SER A 26 -14.59 12.30 -5.07
CA SER A 26 -14.78 12.91 -6.37
C SER A 26 -14.95 11.87 -7.50
N PRO A 27 -15.92 12.05 -8.41
CA PRO A 27 -16.11 11.18 -9.57
C PRO A 27 -14.91 11.21 -10.54
N ILE A 28 -14.06 12.25 -10.47
CA ILE A 28 -12.85 12.36 -11.29
C ILE A 28 -11.86 11.26 -10.95
N ILE A 29 -11.73 10.89 -9.67
CA ILE A 29 -10.84 9.79 -9.26
C ILE A 29 -11.35 8.46 -9.78
N ALA A 30 -12.67 8.24 -9.73
CA ALA A 30 -13.26 7.02 -10.27
C ALA A 30 -12.96 6.91 -11.77
N PHE A 31 -13.10 8.00 -12.52
CA PHE A 31 -12.75 8.04 -13.94
C PHE A 31 -11.27 7.75 -14.18
N LEU A 32 -10.37 8.40 -13.42
CA LEU A 32 -8.92 8.23 -13.53
C LEU A 32 -8.48 6.80 -13.17
N ALA A 33 -9.13 6.18 -12.19
CA ALA A 33 -8.89 4.78 -11.83
C ALA A 33 -9.32 3.82 -12.95
N VAL A 34 -10.48 4.06 -13.58
CA VAL A 34 -10.97 3.25 -14.70
C VAL A 34 -10.04 3.37 -15.91
N THR A 35 -9.59 4.57 -16.25
CA THR A 35 -8.66 4.76 -17.37
C THR A 35 -7.31 4.09 -17.10
N LEU A 36 -6.79 4.21 -15.89
CA LEU A 36 -5.55 3.54 -15.50
C LEU A 36 -5.70 2.02 -15.59
N PHE A 37 -6.82 1.48 -15.10
CA PHE A 37 -7.13 0.04 -15.19
C PHE A 37 -7.20 -0.43 -16.65
N LEU A 38 -7.90 0.30 -17.53
CA LEU A 38 -8.01 -0.06 -18.95
C LEU A 38 -6.64 -0.09 -19.64
N ILE A 39 -5.75 0.85 -19.32
CA ILE A 39 -4.37 0.87 -19.85
C ILE A 39 -3.60 -0.37 -19.38
N LEU A 40 -3.75 -0.76 -18.12
CA LEU A 40 -3.02 -1.87 -17.53
C LEU A 40 -3.60 -3.25 -17.88
N LYS A 41 -4.90 -3.33 -18.20
CA LYS A 41 -5.64 -4.59 -18.43
C LYS A 41 -5.03 -5.45 -19.55
N ASP A 42 -4.53 -4.83 -20.61
CA ASP A 42 -4.03 -5.55 -21.78
C ASP A 42 -2.57 -5.99 -21.65
N PHE A 43 -1.89 -5.64 -20.54
CA PHE A 43 -0.55 -6.15 -20.25
C PHE A 43 -0.62 -7.63 -19.86
N LYS A 44 -0.28 -8.49 -20.82
CA LYS A 44 -0.03 -9.90 -20.54
C LYS A 44 1.35 -10.03 -19.89
N PHE A 45 1.36 -10.21 -18.57
CA PHE A 45 2.57 -10.63 -17.87
C PHE A 45 2.81 -12.11 -18.13
N ASN A 46 4.06 -12.48 -18.42
CA ASN A 46 4.45 -13.88 -18.39
C ASN A 46 4.20 -14.41 -16.96
N GLU A 47 3.55 -15.57 -16.87
CA GLU A 47 3.33 -16.23 -15.58
C GLU A 47 4.66 -16.69 -15.01
N TYR A 48 5.23 -15.86 -14.14
CA TYR A 48 6.40 -16.24 -13.38
C TYR A 48 5.96 -16.81 -12.03
N ASN A 49 6.31 -18.07 -11.76
CA ASN A 49 5.97 -18.75 -10.51
C ASN A 49 6.44 -17.99 -9.25
N TRP A 50 7.54 -17.23 -9.34
CA TRP A 50 8.05 -16.42 -8.22
C TRP A 50 7.16 -15.21 -7.90
N LEU A 51 6.45 -14.63 -8.89
CA LEU A 51 5.48 -13.56 -8.62
C LEU A 51 4.33 -14.08 -7.74
N TRP A 52 3.83 -15.27 -8.02
CA TRP A 52 2.77 -15.90 -7.22
C TRP A 52 3.20 -16.23 -5.79
N GLU A 53 4.48 -16.55 -5.58
CA GLU A 53 5.03 -16.72 -4.23
C GLU A 53 5.10 -15.39 -3.46
N ILE A 54 5.49 -14.31 -4.13
CA ILE A 54 5.53 -12.98 -3.52
C ILE A 54 4.12 -12.46 -3.23
N ASP A 55 3.17 -12.66 -4.14
CA ASP A 55 1.78 -12.25 -3.95
C ASP A 55 1.17 -12.87 -2.68
N ARG A 56 1.38 -14.17 -2.49
CA ARG A 56 1.02 -14.88 -1.26
C ARG A 56 1.67 -14.27 -0.01
N LEU A 57 2.96 -13.94 -0.07
CA LEU A 57 3.66 -13.28 1.04
C LEU A 57 3.09 -11.89 1.34
N CYS A 58 2.73 -11.11 0.31
CA CYS A 58 2.09 -9.80 0.45
C CYS A 58 0.72 -9.92 1.13
N PHE A 59 -0.07 -10.94 0.79
CA PHE A 59 -1.34 -11.21 1.46
C PHE A 59 -1.15 -11.52 2.96
N CYS A 60 -0.15 -12.33 3.31
CA CYS A 60 0.18 -12.57 4.72
C CYS A 60 0.65 -11.30 5.44
N VAL A 61 1.46 -10.45 4.80
CA VAL A 61 1.85 -9.13 5.35
C VAL A 61 0.61 -8.29 5.62
N TYR A 62 -0.32 -8.23 4.68
CA TYR A 62 -1.58 -7.49 4.83
C TYR A 62 -2.39 -7.97 6.05
N LEU A 63 -2.43 -9.26 6.35
CA LEU A 63 -3.15 -9.76 7.53
C LEU A 63 -2.45 -9.46 8.85
N ILE A 64 -1.11 -9.49 8.89
CA ILE A 64 -0.35 -9.35 10.14
C ILE A 64 -0.10 -7.87 10.48
N HIS A 65 0.04 -6.98 9.49
CA HIS A 65 0.37 -5.57 9.73
C HIS A 65 -0.57 -4.85 10.73
N PRO A 66 -1.91 -5.04 10.74
CA PRO A 66 -2.79 -4.36 11.68
C PRO A 66 -2.57 -4.86 13.11
N VAL A 67 -2.22 -6.15 13.27
CA VAL A 67 -1.90 -6.75 14.57
C VAL A 67 -0.66 -6.10 15.16
N PHE A 68 0.40 -5.92 14.36
CA PHE A 68 1.62 -5.23 14.81
C PHE A 68 1.37 -3.76 15.13
N ILE A 69 0.59 -3.06 14.32
CA ILE A 69 0.29 -1.63 14.54
C ILE A 69 -0.48 -1.49 15.86
N ASN A 70 -1.51 -2.32 16.05
CA ASN A 70 -2.30 -2.32 17.27
C ASN A 70 -1.44 -2.72 18.49
N PHE A 71 -0.50 -3.65 18.32
CA PHE A 71 0.42 -4.04 19.38
C PHE A 71 1.35 -2.90 19.79
N MET A 72 2.00 -2.22 18.83
CA MET A 72 2.84 -1.05 19.09
C MET A 72 2.07 0.07 19.79
N TYR A 73 0.87 0.38 19.32
CA TYR A 73 0.08 1.48 19.88
C TYR A 73 -0.44 1.16 21.28
N LYS A 74 -0.97 -0.05 21.50
CA LYS A 74 -1.66 -0.40 22.74
C LYS A 74 -0.70 -0.84 23.85
N PHE A 75 0.36 -1.57 23.52
CA PHE A 75 1.29 -2.12 24.52
C PHE A 75 2.55 -1.29 24.65
N ILE A 76 3.15 -0.85 23.54
CA ILE A 76 4.42 -0.10 23.57
C ILE A 76 4.18 1.42 23.63
N LYS A 77 2.99 1.89 23.26
CA LYS A 77 2.59 3.32 23.25
C LYS A 77 3.51 4.20 22.39
N ILE A 78 4.17 3.62 21.40
CA ILE A 78 4.98 4.34 20.43
C ILE A 78 4.11 4.66 19.22
N THR A 79 4.03 5.95 18.88
CA THR A 79 3.40 6.43 17.65
C THR A 79 4.45 7.16 16.80
N PRO A 80 4.32 7.13 15.46
CA PRO A 80 5.23 7.88 14.58
C PRO A 80 5.19 9.40 14.83
N LEU A 81 4.14 9.89 15.50
CA LEU A 81 3.93 11.29 15.86
C LEU A 81 4.73 11.73 17.09
N ASN A 82 5.20 10.81 17.93
CA ASN A 82 5.99 11.13 19.11
C ASN A 82 7.47 11.43 18.77
N ILE A 83 7.87 11.29 17.50
CA ILE A 83 9.24 11.53 17.05
C ILE A 83 9.39 13.03 16.73
N LYS A 84 10.48 13.63 17.22
CA LYS A 84 10.77 15.07 17.10
C LYS A 84 10.70 15.60 15.66
N ILE A 85 11.00 14.74 14.68
CA ILE A 85 10.88 15.03 13.26
C ILE A 85 9.83 14.09 12.66
N ILE A 86 8.58 14.56 12.60
CA ILE A 86 7.40 13.81 12.16
C ILE A 86 7.60 13.09 10.80
N PRO A 87 8.07 13.72 9.71
CA PRO A 87 8.19 13.04 8.43
C PRO A 87 9.22 11.89 8.47
N ILE A 88 10.34 12.08 9.16
CA ILE A 88 11.35 11.04 9.34
C ILE A 88 10.78 9.92 10.22
N GLY A 89 10.05 10.27 11.26
CA GLY A 89 9.39 9.31 12.14
C GLY A 89 8.40 8.41 11.40
N ILE A 90 7.58 8.98 10.52
CA ILE A 90 6.63 8.25 9.69
C ILE A 90 7.36 7.30 8.74
N VAL A 91 8.37 7.79 8.00
CA VAL A 91 9.12 6.97 7.03
C VAL A 91 9.86 5.83 7.74
N MET A 92 10.53 6.12 8.86
CA MET A 92 11.26 5.13 9.63
C MET A 92 10.32 4.08 10.23
N PHE A 93 9.20 4.53 10.82
CA PHE A 93 8.18 3.63 11.35
C PHE A 93 7.63 2.72 10.25
N PHE A 94 7.28 3.28 9.09
CA PHE A 94 6.80 2.51 7.94
C PHE A 94 7.82 1.46 7.48
N LEU A 95 9.09 1.85 7.28
CA LEU A 95 10.13 0.92 6.82
C LEU A 95 10.35 -0.22 7.80
N ILE A 96 10.48 0.08 9.10
CA ILE A 96 10.64 -0.95 10.14
C ILE A 96 9.44 -1.90 10.12
N PHE A 97 8.23 -1.36 10.04
CA PHE A 97 7.00 -2.15 10.01
C PHE A 97 6.91 -3.07 8.80
N VAL A 98 7.25 -2.58 7.62
CA VAL A 98 7.25 -3.38 6.39
C VAL A 98 8.26 -4.52 6.53
N ILE A 99 9.48 -4.24 7.00
CA ILE A 99 10.52 -5.26 7.17
C ILE A 99 10.08 -6.33 8.17
N VAL A 100 9.60 -5.93 9.35
CA VAL A 100 9.13 -6.86 10.39
C VAL A 100 7.95 -7.68 9.89
N SER A 101 7.02 -7.07 9.14
CA SER A 101 5.86 -7.77 8.60
C SER A 101 6.27 -8.78 7.54
N PHE A 102 7.22 -8.45 6.66
CA PHE A 102 7.77 -9.39 5.68
C PHE A 102 8.50 -10.56 6.34
N MET A 103 9.34 -10.29 7.35
CA MET A 103 10.01 -11.34 8.12
C MET A 103 9.01 -12.27 8.81
N SER A 104 7.97 -11.69 9.41
CA SER A 104 6.91 -12.46 10.08
C SER A 104 6.09 -13.27 9.09
N SER A 105 5.71 -12.69 7.95
CA SER A 105 5.02 -13.37 6.85
C SER A 105 5.83 -14.58 6.35
N TRP A 106 7.15 -14.41 6.20
CA TRP A 106 8.04 -15.51 5.80
C TRP A 106 8.07 -16.65 6.83
N ILE A 107 8.08 -16.32 8.12
CA ILE A 107 7.97 -17.30 9.21
C ILE A 107 6.61 -18.00 9.21
N LEU A 108 5.50 -17.26 9.03
CA LEU A 108 4.15 -17.85 8.99
C LEU A 108 3.96 -18.76 7.77
N ASN A 109 4.59 -18.44 6.63
CA ASN A 109 4.56 -19.29 5.43
C ASN A 109 5.22 -20.67 5.66
N LYS A 110 6.13 -20.80 6.65
CA LYS A 110 6.69 -22.10 7.04
C LYS A 110 5.70 -22.98 7.83
N ILE A 111 4.62 -22.40 8.37
CA ILE A 111 3.64 -23.13 9.18
C ILE A 111 2.58 -23.75 8.25
N PRO A 112 2.45 -25.10 8.20
CA PRO A 112 1.63 -25.78 7.20
C PRO A 112 0.13 -25.49 7.34
N ILE A 113 -0.34 -25.18 8.56
CA ILE A 113 -1.76 -24.85 8.82
C ILE A 113 -2.16 -23.52 8.18
N LEU A 114 -1.28 -22.51 8.26
CA LEU A 114 -1.51 -21.18 7.70
C LEU A 114 -1.29 -21.21 6.19
N ARG A 115 -0.27 -21.95 5.75
CA ARG A 115 0.01 -22.14 4.32
C ARG A 115 -1.12 -22.79 3.53
N LYS A 116 -1.99 -23.56 4.19
CA LYS A 116 -3.08 -24.29 3.49
C LYS A 116 -4.44 -23.57 3.54
N ASN A 117 -4.65 -22.71 4.54
CA ASN A 117 -5.95 -22.05 4.76
C ASN A 117 -5.96 -20.57 4.34
N VAL A 118 -4.78 -19.95 4.17
CA VAL A 118 -4.63 -18.50 3.98
C VAL A 118 -3.76 -18.16 2.77
N LEU A 119 -2.80 -19.02 2.43
CA LEU A 119 -1.88 -18.89 1.30
C LEU A 119 -2.25 -19.87 0.19
#